data_AF-A0A957DKA2-F1
#
_entry.id   AF-A0A957DKA2-F1
#
_cell.length_a   1.000
_cell.length_b   1.000
_cell.length_c   1.000
_cell.angle_alpha   90.00
_cell.angle_beta   90.00
_cell.angle_gamma   90.00
#
_symmetry.space_group_name_H-M   'P 1'
#
loop_
_entity.id
_entity.type
_entity.pdbx_description
1 polymer ?
#
loop_
_entity_poly.entity_id
_entity_poly.type
_entity_poly.pdbx_seq_one_letter_code
_entity_poly.pdbx_strand_id
1 'polypeptide(L)'
;MQTINVVEAKSRFSELLSRAASGERFLIQRRERAVAVLLGHEELSRLEQAAQMARHLALTLGQDEALLMEIEDRKLHAAMAAFGLWRDEVELARLAEDIAHERQEMNGREVYFENSG
;
A
#
# COMPACT_ATOMS: atom_id res chain seq x y z
N MET A 1 -8.01 9.93 -11.70
CA MET A 1 -8.29 10.56 -10.40
C MET A 1 -7.64 11.93 -10.41
N GLN A 2 -8.42 13.01 -10.21
CA GLN A 2 -7.93 14.39 -10.30
C GLN A 2 -7.47 14.89 -8.93
N THR A 3 -6.32 15.58 -8.86
CA THR A 3 -5.82 16.17 -7.62
C THR A 3 -6.21 17.64 -7.55
N ILE A 4 -6.77 18.07 -6.42
CA ILE A 4 -7.17 19.46 -6.17
C ILE A 4 -6.68 19.91 -4.80
N ASN A 5 -6.40 21.20 -4.64
CA ASN A 5 -6.03 21.76 -3.34
C ASN A 5 -7.27 22.06 -2.48
N VAL A 6 -7.10 22.22 -1.16
CA VAL A 6 -8.21 22.53 -0.23
C VAL A 6 -8.95 23.83 -0.59
N VAL A 7 -8.28 24.83 -1.14
CA VAL A 7 -8.90 26.13 -1.48
C VAL A 7 -9.86 25.96 -2.65
N GLU A 8 -9.46 25.23 -3.69
CA GLU A 8 -10.27 24.88 -4.85
C GLU A 8 -11.44 23.97 -4.45
N ALA A 9 -11.19 23.00 -3.58
CA ALA A 9 -12.25 22.14 -3.05
C ALA A 9 -13.34 22.94 -2.34
N LYS A 10 -12.96 24.00 -1.61
CA LYS A 10 -13.91 24.89 -0.92
C LYS A 10 -14.65 25.81 -1.88
N SER A 11 -13.97 26.39 -2.87
CA SER A 11 -14.59 27.37 -3.77
C SER A 11 -15.59 26.75 -4.74
N ARG A 12 -15.41 25.47 -5.11
CA ARG A 12 -16.22 24.76 -6.10
C ARG A 12 -16.92 23.52 -5.54
N PHE A 13 -17.18 23.49 -4.23
CA PHE A 13 -17.61 22.28 -3.53
C PHE A 13 -18.88 21.64 -4.13
N SER A 14 -19.91 22.43 -4.44
CA SER A 14 -21.16 21.93 -5.02
C SER A 14 -20.99 21.31 -6.40
N GLU A 15 -20.13 21.88 -7.24
CA GLU A 15 -19.80 21.33 -8.56
C GLU A 15 -19.06 19.99 -8.40
N LEU A 16 -18.05 19.96 -7.54
CA LEU A 16 -17.26 18.76 -7.27
C LEU A 16 -18.12 17.63 -6.70
N LEU A 17 -19.11 17.95 -5.86
CA LEU A 17 -20.09 16.97 -5.36
C LEU A 17 -20.93 16.37 -6.49
N SER A 18 -21.47 17.20 -7.38
CA SER A 18 -22.27 16.73 -8.52
C SER A 18 -21.45 15.82 -9.45
N ARG A 19 -20.20 16.19 -9.70
CA ARG A 19 -19.25 15.39 -10.48
C ARG A 19 -18.88 14.08 -9.78
N ALA A 20 -18.65 14.11 -8.47
CA ALA A 20 -18.37 12.91 -7.68
C ALA A 20 -19.56 11.95 -7.64
N ALA A 21 -20.78 12.47 -7.54
CA ALA A 21 -22.01 11.68 -7.65
C ALA A 21 -22.17 11.03 -9.05
N SER A 22 -21.61 11.66 -10.08
CA SER A 22 -21.56 11.12 -11.45
C SER A 22 -20.43 10.10 -11.67
N GLY A 23 -19.62 9.83 -10.64
CA GLY A 23 -18.55 8.81 -10.65
C GLY A 23 -17.13 9.36 -10.73
N GLU A 24 -16.95 10.68 -10.81
CA GLU A 24 -15.61 11.27 -10.76
C GLU A 24 -14.98 11.14 -9.36
N ARG A 25 -13.64 11.18 -9.30
CA ARG A 25 -12.87 11.01 -8.06
C ARG A 25 -11.84 12.10 -7.91
N PHE A 26 -11.84 12.75 -6.75
CA PHE A 26 -10.94 13.87 -6.45
C PHE A 26 -10.08 13.57 -5.24
N LEU A 27 -8.77 13.71 -5.36
CA LEU A 27 -7.83 13.71 -4.25
C LEU A 27 -7.66 15.15 -3.76
N ILE A 28 -8.04 15.42 -2.51
CA ILE A 28 -7.90 16.72 -1.89
C ILE A 28 -6.57 16.78 -1.14
N GLN A 29 -5.76 17.79 -1.45
CA GLN A 29 -4.44 18.00 -0.86
C GLN A 29 -4.31 19.34 -0.13
N ARG A 30 -3.53 19.34 0.95
CA ARG A 30 -3.09 20.53 1.69
C ARG A 30 -1.57 20.55 1.75
N ARG A 31 -0.93 21.57 1.16
CA ARG A 31 0.55 21.71 1.14
C ARG A 31 1.23 20.43 0.65
N GLU A 32 0.84 19.94 -0.53
CA GLU A 32 1.31 18.68 -1.14
C GLU A 32 1.00 17.37 -0.38
N ARG A 33 0.30 17.43 0.76
CA ARG A 33 -0.14 16.23 1.47
C ARG A 33 -1.58 15.89 1.16
N ALA A 34 -1.83 14.65 0.76
CA ALA A 34 -3.17 14.09 0.66
C ALA A 34 -3.87 14.13 2.03
N VAL A 35 -5.05 14.74 2.08
CA VAL A 35 -5.84 14.89 3.32
C VAL A 35 -7.21 14.26 3.24
N ALA A 36 -7.80 14.15 2.04
CA ALA A 36 -9.10 13.54 1.85
C ALA A 36 -9.28 13.09 0.39
N VAL A 37 -10.28 12.25 0.15
CA VAL A 37 -10.77 11.89 -1.18
C VAL A 37 -12.26 12.19 -1.24
N LEU A 38 -12.72 12.79 -2.34
CA LEU A 38 -14.14 12.93 -2.65
C LEU A 38 -14.51 11.95 -3.75
N LEU A 39 -15.46 11.06 -3.44
CA LEU A 39 -16.01 10.05 -4.35
C LEU A 39 -17.50 9.82 -4.03
N GLY A 40 -18.25 9.25 -4.97
CA GLY A 40 -19.64 8.88 -4.76
C GLY A 40 -19.83 7.72 -3.76
N HIS A 41 -20.98 7.65 -3.11
CA HIS A 41 -21.30 6.65 -2.10
C HIS A 41 -21.19 5.20 -2.63
N GLU A 42 -21.75 4.93 -3.81
CA GLU A 42 -21.69 3.61 -4.44
C GLU A 42 -20.25 3.12 -4.67
N GLU A 43 -19.35 4.04 -5.02
CA GLU A 43 -17.94 3.71 -5.19
C GLU A 43 -17.28 3.39 -3.86
N LEU A 44 -17.62 4.13 -2.79
CA LEU A 44 -17.13 3.84 -1.45
C LEU A 44 -17.56 2.44 -1.02
N SER A 45 -18.83 2.11 -1.18
CA SER A 45 -19.36 0.79 -0.81
C SER A 45 -18.70 -0.34 -1.60
N ARG A 46 -18.41 -0.16 -2.88
CA ARG A 46 -17.64 -1.14 -3.67
C ARG A 46 -16.23 -1.34 -3.14
N LEU A 47 -15.53 -0.25 -2.80
CA LEU A 47 -14.18 -0.30 -2.25
C LEU A 47 -14.16 -0.99 -0.87
N GLU A 48 -15.12 -0.68 -0.01
CA GLU A 48 -15.28 -1.30 1.31
C GLU A 48 -15.54 -2.80 1.19
N GLN A 49 -16.44 -3.22 0.29
CA GLN A 49 -16.69 -4.64 0.04
C GLN A 49 -15.46 -5.37 -0.49
N ALA A 50 -14.74 -4.78 -1.45
CA ALA A 50 -13.52 -5.35 -1.99
C ALA A 50 -12.44 -5.50 -0.90
N ALA A 51 -12.26 -4.49 -0.05
CA ALA A 51 -11.33 -4.52 1.07
C ALA A 51 -11.71 -5.61 2.09
N GLN A 52 -12.99 -5.73 2.42
CA GLN A 52 -13.48 -6.76 3.34
C GLN A 52 -13.27 -8.17 2.79
N MET A 53 -13.53 -8.40 1.49
CA MET A 53 -13.27 -9.69 0.85
C MET A 53 -11.78 -10.02 0.84
N ALA A 54 -10.92 -9.05 0.50
CA ALA A 54 -9.47 -9.24 0.54
C ALA A 54 -8.98 -9.60 1.95
N ARG A 55 -9.49 -8.93 2.99
CA ARG A 55 -9.19 -9.25 4.40
C ARG A 55 -9.64 -10.68 4.74
N HIS A 56 -10.85 -11.06 4.34
CA HIS A 56 -11.36 -12.41 4.59
C HIS A 56 -10.55 -13.49 3.87
N LEU A 57 -10.16 -13.25 2.61
CA LEU A 57 -9.28 -14.14 1.86
C LEU A 57 -7.91 -14.28 2.53
N ALA A 58 -7.31 -13.17 2.97
CA ALA A 58 -6.07 -13.19 3.71
C ALA A 58 -6.17 -14.10 4.94
N LEU A 59 -7.17 -13.90 5.80
CA LEU A 59 -7.36 -14.73 6.99
C LEU A 59 -7.58 -16.22 6.62
N THR A 60 -8.36 -16.50 5.57
CA THR A 60 -8.62 -17.88 5.11
C THR A 60 -7.34 -18.57 4.61
N LEU A 61 -6.42 -17.80 4.03
CA LEU A 61 -5.11 -18.27 3.58
C LEU A 61 -4.09 -18.39 4.74
N GLY A 62 -4.51 -18.22 5.99
CA GLY A 62 -3.67 -18.40 7.17
C GLY A 62 -2.84 -17.17 7.56
N GLN A 63 -3.21 -15.99 7.08
CA GLN A 63 -2.54 -14.73 7.43
C GLN A 63 -2.81 -14.36 8.89
N ASP A 64 -1.79 -13.86 9.59
CA ASP A 64 -1.92 -13.39 10.98
C ASP A 64 -2.73 -12.09 11.04
N GLU A 65 -3.82 -12.11 11.82
CA GLU A 65 -4.68 -10.96 12.05
C GLU A 65 -3.93 -9.79 12.68
N ALA A 66 -2.94 -10.05 13.55
CA ALA A 66 -2.14 -9.02 14.18
C ALA A 66 -1.29 -8.26 13.14
N LEU A 67 -0.70 -8.98 12.18
CA LEU A 67 0.06 -8.36 11.08
C LEU A 67 -0.85 -7.52 10.18
N LEU A 68 -2.06 -8.00 9.87
CA LEU A 68 -3.02 -7.24 9.06
C LEU A 68 -3.42 -5.91 9.75
N MET A 69 -3.63 -5.93 11.08
CA MET A 69 -3.90 -4.71 11.84
C MET A 69 -2.74 -3.73 11.83
N GLU A 70 -1.49 -4.21 11.92
CA GLU A 70 -0.31 -3.33 11.84
C GLU A 70 -0.14 -2.67 10.47
N ILE A 71 -0.54 -3.34 9.39
CA ILE A 71 -0.57 -2.77 8.04
C ILE A 71 -1.63 -1.67 7.94
N GLU A 72 -2.84 -1.93 8.45
CA GLU A 72 -3.93 -0.94 8.47
C GLU A 72 -3.55 0.32 9.26
N ASP A 73 -2.88 0.13 10.40
CA ASP A 73 -2.33 1.20 11.23
C ASP A 73 -1.10 1.91 10.62
N ARG A 74 -0.64 1.46 9.45
CA ARG A 74 0.59 1.93 8.77
C ARG A 74 1.85 1.79 9.62
N LYS A 75 1.85 0.89 10.60
CA LYS A 75 3.03 0.53 11.40
C LYS A 75 3.95 -0.41 10.63
N LEU A 76 3.36 -1.25 9.78
CA LEU A 76 4.07 -2.18 8.92
C LEU A 76 3.75 -1.89 7.45
N HIS A 77 4.77 -1.93 6.59
CA HIS A 77 4.54 -1.77 5.14
C HIS A 77 3.97 -3.08 4.58
N ALA A 78 2.90 -3.01 3.76
CA ALA A 78 2.22 -4.20 3.24
C ALA A 78 3.17 -5.17 2.50
N ALA A 79 4.13 -4.65 1.73
CA ALA A 79 5.16 -5.47 1.10
C ALA A 79 6.05 -6.20 2.13
N MET A 80 6.41 -5.54 3.24
CA MET A 80 7.20 -6.16 4.30
C MET A 80 6.41 -7.23 5.07
N ALA A 81 5.10 -7.05 5.20
CA ALA A 81 4.22 -8.12 5.69
C ALA A 81 4.20 -9.31 4.74
N ALA A 82 4.06 -9.06 3.43
CA ALA A 82 4.15 -10.09 2.39
C ALA A 82 5.42 -10.94 2.52
N PHE A 83 6.57 -10.28 2.75
CA PHE A 83 7.85 -10.96 3.03
C PHE A 83 7.92 -11.63 4.41
N GLY A 84 7.35 -11.00 5.45
CA GLY A 84 7.31 -11.53 6.81
C GLY A 84 6.49 -12.82 6.95
N LEU A 85 5.54 -13.05 6.06
CA LEU A 85 4.77 -14.30 5.98
C LEU A 85 5.60 -15.47 5.46
N TRP A 86 6.68 -15.18 4.74
CA TRP A 86 7.65 -16.20 4.36
C TRP A 86 8.69 -16.46 5.45
N ARG A 87 8.65 -15.74 6.57
CA ARG A 87 9.62 -15.93 7.67
C ARG A 87 9.53 -17.34 8.26
N ASP A 88 8.35 -17.96 8.21
CA ASP A 88 8.12 -19.32 8.71
C ASP A 88 8.40 -20.38 7.63
N GLU A 89 8.72 -19.97 6.39
CA GLU A 89 9.31 -20.87 5.40
C GLU A 89 10.77 -21.11 5.75
N VAL A 90 11.11 -22.37 6.03
CA VAL A 90 12.45 -22.80 6.48
C VAL A 90 13.56 -22.33 5.54
N GLU A 91 13.28 -22.20 4.24
CA GLU A 91 14.23 -21.71 3.24
C GLU A 91 14.55 -20.22 3.38
N LEU A 92 13.61 -19.40 3.86
CA LEU A 92 13.78 -17.96 4.00
C LEU A 92 14.18 -17.54 5.43
N ALA A 93 13.98 -18.42 6.41
CA ALA A 93 14.49 -18.24 7.77
C ALA A 93 16.02 -18.10 7.82
N ARG A 94 16.74 -18.73 6.88
CA ARG A 94 18.21 -18.69 6.79
C ARG A 94 18.74 -17.67 5.79
N LEU A 95 17.87 -17.08 4.98
CA LEU A 95 18.26 -16.16 3.92
C LEU A 95 19.09 -14.97 4.43
N ALA A 96 18.79 -14.45 5.62
CA ALA A 96 19.57 -13.36 6.21
C ALA A 96 21.01 -13.80 6.58
N GLU A 97 21.15 -15.04 7.08
CA GLU A 97 22.45 -15.64 7.38
C GLU A 97 23.21 -15.96 6.10
N ASP A 98 22.52 -16.48 5.08
CA ASP A 98 23.09 -16.80 3.77
C ASP A 98 23.60 -15.53 3.07
N ILE A 99 22.81 -14.44 3.04
CA ILE A 99 23.24 -13.15 2.49
C ILE A 99 24.44 -12.59 3.26
N ALA A 100 24.46 -12.73 4.59
CA ALA A 100 25.58 -12.25 5.40
C ALA A 100 26.85 -13.08 5.14
N HIS A 101 26.72 -14.40 5.00
CA HIS A 101 27.81 -15.31 4.68
C HIS A 101 28.38 -15.01 3.28
N GLU A 102 27.53 -14.93 2.26
CA GLU A 102 27.94 -14.57 0.90
C GLU A 102 28.64 -13.20 0.86
N ARG A 103 28.13 -12.19 1.59
CA ARG A 103 28.79 -10.87 1.64
C ARG A 103 30.16 -10.91 2.32
N GLN A 104 30.35 -11.78 3.30
CA GLN A 104 31.67 -11.99 3.92
C GLN A 104 32.62 -12.71 2.98
N GLU A 105 32.14 -13.65 2.17
CA GLU A 105 32.95 -14.33 1.14
C GLU A 105 33.22 -13.45 -0.08
N MET A 106 32.30 -12.53 -0.41
CA MET A 106 32.41 -11.58 -1.53
C MET A 106 33.17 -10.29 -1.18
N ASN A 107 33.75 -10.19 0.03
CA ASN A 107 34.59 -9.07 0.46
C ASN A 107 35.90 -9.03 -0.36
N GLY A 108 35.79 -8.59 -1.62
CA GLY A 108 36.88 -8.58 -2.60
C GLY A 108 36.47 -8.59 -4.08
N ARG A 109 35.18 -8.70 -4.45
CA ARG A 109 34.75 -8.59 -5.85
C ARG A 109 33.83 -7.38 -6.09
N GLU A 110 34.24 -6.51 -7.00
CA GLU A 110 33.41 -5.43 -7.54
C GLU A 110 32.12 -5.99 -8.15
N VAL A 111 30.97 -5.52 -7.67
CA VAL A 111 29.66 -5.84 -8.24
C VAL A 111 29.40 -4.86 -9.37
N TYR A 112 29.51 -5.34 -10.61
CA TYR A 112 29.09 -4.59 -11.79
C TYR A 112 27.57 -4.72 -11.94
N PHE A 113 26.85 -3.61 -11.73
CA PHE A 113 25.45 -3.54 -12.10
C PHE A 113 25.38 -3.42 -13.63
N GLU A 114 24.90 -4.44 -14.33
CA GLU A 114 24.51 -4.29 -15.73
C GLU A 114 23.28 -3.38 -15.79
N ASN A 115 23.52 -2.13 -16.19
CA ASN A 115 22.47 -1.20 -16.62
C ASN A 115 21.76 -1.82 -17.81
N SER A 116 20.63 -2.48 -17.56
CA SER A 116 19.69 -2.87 -18.61
C SER A 116 18.82 -1.66 -18.93
N GLY A 117 19.05 -1.09 -20.11
CA GLY A 117 18.22 -0.04 -20.72
C GLY A 117 16.95 -0.58 -21.38
#